data_AF-A0A830CN66-F1
#
_entry.id   AF-A0A830CN66-F1
#
_cell.length_a   1.000
_cell.length_b   1.000
_cell.length_c   1.000
_cell.angle_alpha   90.00
_cell.angle_beta   90.00
_cell.angle_gamma   90.00
#
_symmetry.space_group_name_H-M   'P 1'
#
loop_
_entity.id
_entity.type
_entity.pdbx_description
1 polymer ?
#
loop_
_entity_poly.entity_id
_entity_poly.type
_entity_poly.pdbx_seq_one_letter_code
_entity_poly.pdbx_strand_id
1 'polypeptide(L)'
;MKLLRGKTDSQRLAGLLLVTKLCDNNDQTTILNVYQALGSTFLHRLLLTGIGKGSGGGDNANRDAYLRLSVTVLAAFARVPQIAATDEMLSKVPLILEVLSMESGASINDECYEFLFLVTAAHDDGAITLYKSGGMNVLVSQMPTLSHDSHVMELAIKLVHLIISKLPAEKVYVDHPSELSKMVAAIAKQFALLHNSLKFEALHLLSTILSSDDSGALNAVLRSMKSNDWSTCIRVGIMDVLQNRVATAYKHQALVLAECAISIVGEEWLIGPTTLPDARSSFPADRCILLVLETSRVEIAVGLNELAYLKYEAKNSPQNAETLAVTLRNLGVAFSLVERIIKLVSKFGDDEESNSAPTICESTSSKIIGGLNETVGVVLDYLQDAKDHGKRKGDDLLASVRIVGSYLAEVPCACREKVNELLGYMLSVEGEDEHSSPFYSVTFLLPLLCQITMNTDGCELFASTAAFGAVVGCLISLIHSSGSRTEDGSTIFLACDTILNLLLKREQVRFSLDNPSTIKLLQALPSWAEASDPSVIMMAASICSLILDSSCEEALLRHPDFNTANLIALSHLMKRSLVTSGLDVMMSDDTNSEADLREIVTSGYSSWADRFPHIKKVVER
;
A
#
# COMPACT_ATOMS: atom_id res chain seq x y z
N MET A 1 -49.59 -18.62 29.58
CA MET A 1 -50.24 -18.71 28.24
C MET A 1 -51.60 -18.01 28.13
N LYS A 2 -52.63 -18.30 28.96
CA LYS A 2 -53.96 -17.66 28.82
C LYS A 2 -53.93 -16.12 28.90
N LEU A 3 -53.14 -15.56 29.82
CA LEU A 3 -52.98 -14.10 29.97
C LEU A 3 -52.26 -13.46 28.78
N LEU A 4 -51.23 -14.12 28.23
CA LEU A 4 -50.47 -13.64 27.06
C LEU A 4 -51.34 -13.53 25.80
N ARG A 5 -52.36 -14.41 25.67
CA ARG A 5 -53.36 -14.38 24.60
C ARG A 5 -54.62 -13.56 24.97
N GLY A 6 -54.51 -12.71 26.00
CA GLY A 6 -55.62 -11.88 26.49
C GLY A 6 -56.18 -10.95 25.43
N LYS A 7 -57.44 -10.52 25.61
CA LYS A 7 -58.12 -9.59 24.68
C LYS A 7 -57.68 -8.14 24.89
N THR A 8 -57.17 -7.81 26.08
CA THR A 8 -56.72 -6.45 26.42
C THR A 8 -55.21 -6.40 26.64
N ASP A 9 -54.60 -5.26 26.34
CA ASP A 9 -53.14 -5.05 26.51
C ASP A 9 -52.73 -5.19 27.98
N SER A 10 -53.59 -4.82 28.94
CA SER A 10 -53.33 -5.02 30.38
C SER A 10 -53.22 -6.51 30.76
N GLN A 11 -54.03 -7.39 30.16
CA GLN A 11 -53.93 -8.84 30.39
C GLN A 11 -52.63 -9.41 29.81
N ARG A 12 -52.25 -8.94 28.62
CA ARG A 12 -51.01 -9.36 27.95
C ARG A 12 -49.78 -8.88 28.72
N LEU A 13 -49.79 -7.63 29.18
CA LEU A 13 -48.75 -7.04 30.02
C LEU A 13 -48.60 -7.80 31.34
N ALA A 14 -49.69 -8.10 32.04
CA ALA A 14 -49.65 -8.90 33.27
C ALA A 14 -49.09 -10.31 33.00
N GLY A 15 -49.47 -10.92 31.87
CA GLY A 15 -48.90 -12.19 31.42
C GLY A 15 -47.39 -12.10 31.17
N LEU A 16 -46.93 -11.04 30.50
CA LEU A 16 -45.53 -10.81 30.18
C LEU A 16 -44.67 -10.61 31.44
N LEU A 17 -45.15 -9.81 32.40
CA LEU A 17 -44.48 -9.60 33.69
C LEU A 17 -44.38 -10.86 34.56
N LEU A 18 -45.31 -11.81 34.38
CA LEU A 18 -45.23 -13.12 35.03
C LEU A 18 -44.19 -14.01 34.36
N VAL A 19 -44.13 -13.99 33.01
CA VAL A 19 -43.13 -14.76 32.25
C VAL A 19 -41.72 -14.31 32.60
N THR A 20 -41.44 -13.00 32.63
CA THR A 20 -40.11 -12.48 32.97
C THR A 20 -39.66 -12.79 34.40
N LYS A 21 -40.58 -13.24 35.28
CA LYS A 21 -40.28 -13.65 36.66
C LYS A 21 -40.19 -15.16 36.87
N LEU A 22 -40.86 -15.95 36.03
CA LEU A 22 -41.08 -17.39 36.26
C LEU A 22 -40.34 -18.29 35.27
N CYS A 23 -39.95 -17.76 34.12
CA CYS A 23 -39.33 -18.53 33.05
C CYS A 23 -37.83 -18.23 32.96
N ASP A 24 -37.05 -19.24 32.56
CA ASP A 24 -35.65 -19.05 32.22
C ASP A 24 -35.56 -18.21 30.93
N ASN A 25 -34.77 -17.13 30.99
CA ASN A 25 -34.55 -16.21 29.88
C ASN A 25 -33.73 -16.82 28.73
N ASN A 26 -33.24 -18.06 28.88
CA ASN A 26 -32.48 -18.78 27.86
C ASN A 26 -33.25 -19.96 27.21
N ASP A 27 -34.47 -20.27 27.66
CA ASP A 27 -35.27 -21.32 27.02
C ASP A 27 -35.91 -20.82 25.72
N GLN A 28 -35.23 -21.09 24.60
CA GLN A 28 -35.67 -20.71 23.25
C GLN A 28 -37.08 -21.20 22.92
N THR A 29 -37.49 -22.38 23.42
CA THR A 29 -38.82 -22.93 23.14
C THR A 29 -39.91 -22.16 23.88
N THR A 30 -39.66 -21.80 25.13
CA THR A 30 -40.57 -20.94 25.91
C THR A 30 -40.63 -19.54 25.32
N ILE A 31 -39.49 -18.96 24.91
CA ILE A 31 -39.44 -17.64 24.27
C ILE A 31 -40.27 -17.60 22.98
N LEU A 32 -40.11 -18.60 22.12
CA LEU A 32 -40.89 -18.72 20.88
C LEU A 32 -42.39 -18.82 21.15
N ASN A 33 -42.79 -19.64 22.12
CA ASN A 33 -44.20 -19.80 22.51
C ASN A 33 -44.79 -18.50 23.06
N VAL A 34 -44.02 -17.74 23.85
CA VAL A 34 -44.43 -16.45 24.40
C VAL A 34 -44.57 -15.40 23.29
N TYR A 35 -43.61 -15.35 22.37
CA TYR A 35 -43.64 -14.45 21.21
C TYR A 35 -44.90 -14.65 20.37
N GLN A 36 -45.18 -15.90 19.98
CA GLN A 36 -46.38 -16.27 19.21
C GLN A 36 -47.68 -15.96 19.97
N ALA A 37 -47.67 -15.99 21.30
CA ALA A 37 -48.86 -15.74 22.11
C ALA A 37 -49.20 -14.25 22.26
N LEU A 38 -48.21 -13.36 22.30
CA LEU A 38 -48.40 -11.92 22.52
C LEU A 38 -48.89 -11.18 21.27
N GLY A 39 -48.35 -11.57 20.11
CA GLY A 39 -48.61 -10.94 18.81
C GLY A 39 -47.87 -9.61 18.62
N SER A 40 -47.42 -9.35 17.39
CA SER A 40 -46.59 -8.19 17.03
C SER A 40 -47.23 -6.83 17.28
N THR A 41 -48.55 -6.72 17.11
CA THR A 41 -49.28 -5.46 17.36
C THR A 41 -49.17 -4.98 18.81
N PHE A 42 -49.11 -5.91 19.78
CA PHE A 42 -48.95 -5.56 21.19
C PHE A 42 -47.54 -5.03 21.47
N LEU A 43 -46.51 -5.72 20.96
CA LEU A 43 -45.11 -5.30 21.11
C LEU A 43 -44.86 -3.93 20.48
N HIS A 44 -45.44 -3.68 19.29
CA HIS A 44 -45.34 -2.39 18.64
C HIS A 44 -46.00 -1.27 19.45
N ARG A 45 -47.22 -1.48 19.98
CA ARG A 45 -47.89 -0.49 20.84
C ARG A 45 -47.15 -0.25 22.15
N LEU A 46 -46.60 -1.30 22.76
CA LEU A 46 -45.81 -1.21 23.99
C LEU A 46 -44.58 -0.31 23.77
N LEU A 47 -43.84 -0.53 22.68
CA LEU A 47 -42.68 0.29 22.30
C LEU A 47 -43.09 1.75 22.02
N LEU A 48 -44.13 1.99 21.22
CA LEU A 48 -44.62 3.36 20.94
C LEU A 48 -45.08 4.10 22.19
N THR A 49 -45.67 3.38 23.16
CA THR A 49 -46.07 3.95 24.45
C THR A 49 -44.85 4.37 25.26
N GLY A 50 -43.79 3.55 25.27
CA GLY A 50 -42.50 3.88 25.89
C GLY A 50 -41.82 5.09 25.25
N ILE A 51 -41.83 5.19 23.91
CA ILE A 51 -41.28 6.33 23.15
C ILE A 51 -42.12 7.62 23.34
N GLY A 52 -43.35 7.51 23.84
CA GLY A 52 -44.26 8.66 24.01
C GLY A 52 -45.08 9.02 22.78
N LYS A 53 -45.11 8.15 21.76
CA LYS A 53 -45.94 8.26 20.54
C LYS A 53 -47.27 7.48 20.64
N GLY A 54 -47.55 6.88 21.80
CA GLY A 54 -48.78 6.12 22.04
C GLY A 54 -50.02 6.98 22.28
N SER A 55 -51.20 6.44 21.96
CA SER A 55 -52.51 7.06 22.20
C SER A 55 -52.89 7.00 23.69
N GLY A 56 -52.25 7.83 24.51
CA GLY A 56 -52.52 7.92 25.94
C GLY A 56 -51.37 8.61 26.67
N GLY A 57 -51.49 9.92 26.89
CA GLY A 57 -50.50 10.72 27.61
C GLY A 57 -50.45 10.37 29.10
N GLY A 58 -49.70 9.33 29.45
CA GLY A 58 -49.35 8.99 30.83
C GLY A 58 -48.16 9.78 31.36
N ASP A 59 -48.04 9.86 32.68
CA ASP A 59 -46.97 10.50 33.45
C ASP A 59 -45.57 9.97 33.09
N ASN A 60 -44.53 10.81 33.18
CA ASN A 60 -43.21 10.57 32.58
C ASN A 60 -42.51 9.30 33.13
N ALA A 61 -42.68 9.02 34.44
CA ALA A 61 -42.07 7.88 35.10
C ALA A 61 -42.61 6.52 34.62
N ASN A 62 -43.88 6.44 34.22
CA ASN A 62 -44.47 5.21 33.70
C ASN A 62 -43.98 4.91 32.26
N ARG A 63 -43.67 5.95 31.48
CA ARG A 63 -43.17 5.81 30.10
C ARG A 63 -41.81 5.11 30.06
N ASP A 64 -40.89 5.53 30.92
CA ASP A 64 -39.55 4.94 31.02
C ASP A 64 -39.61 3.44 31.38
N ALA A 65 -40.49 3.07 32.33
CA ALA A 65 -40.71 1.67 32.69
C ALA A 65 -41.27 0.83 31.52
N TYR A 66 -42.20 1.39 30.74
CA TYR A 66 -42.71 0.73 29.52
C TYR A 66 -41.64 0.62 28.44
N LEU A 67 -40.83 1.67 28.25
CA LEU A 67 -39.74 1.68 27.29
C LEU A 67 -38.71 0.59 27.62
N ARG A 68 -38.21 0.59 28.86
CA ARG A 68 -37.26 -0.44 29.32
C ARG A 68 -37.83 -1.85 29.16
N LEU A 69 -39.05 -2.10 29.62
CA LEU A 69 -39.70 -3.41 29.45
C LEU A 69 -39.80 -3.79 27.98
N SER A 70 -40.18 -2.86 27.11
CA SER A 70 -40.35 -3.12 25.68
C SER A 70 -39.03 -3.52 25.01
N VAL A 71 -37.95 -2.78 25.26
CA VAL A 71 -36.63 -3.02 24.66
C VAL A 71 -36.03 -4.31 25.21
N THR A 72 -36.06 -4.53 26.53
CA THR A 72 -35.55 -5.77 27.13
C THR A 72 -36.27 -7.00 26.58
N VAL A 73 -37.60 -6.94 26.39
CA VAL A 73 -38.38 -8.05 25.84
C VAL A 73 -38.07 -8.27 24.36
N LEU A 74 -37.92 -7.19 23.58
CA LEU A 74 -37.51 -7.29 22.17
C LEU A 74 -36.11 -7.89 22.02
N ALA A 75 -35.14 -7.45 22.82
CA ALA A 75 -33.78 -8.01 22.83
C ALA A 75 -33.81 -9.50 23.21
N ALA A 76 -34.57 -9.88 24.26
CA ALA A 76 -34.72 -11.28 24.66
C ALA A 76 -35.35 -12.14 23.55
N PHE A 77 -36.32 -11.61 22.81
CA PHE A 77 -36.92 -12.31 21.66
C PHE A 77 -35.94 -12.43 20.50
N ALA A 78 -35.12 -11.42 20.24
CA ALA A 78 -34.10 -11.45 19.19
C ALA A 78 -33.00 -12.51 19.45
N ARG A 79 -32.83 -13.00 20.70
CA ARG A 79 -31.92 -14.12 20.99
C ARG A 79 -32.32 -15.44 20.34
N VAL A 80 -33.58 -15.57 19.90
CA VAL A 80 -34.04 -16.71 19.11
C VAL A 80 -33.92 -16.36 17.62
N PRO A 81 -33.01 -17.00 16.84
CA PRO A 81 -32.75 -16.62 15.45
C PRO A 81 -33.98 -16.62 14.56
N GLN A 82 -34.90 -17.58 14.77
CA GLN A 82 -36.17 -17.67 14.04
C GLN A 82 -37.07 -16.45 14.24
N ILE A 83 -37.00 -15.81 15.41
CA ILE A 83 -37.78 -14.61 15.73
C ILE A 83 -37.05 -13.37 15.19
N ALA A 84 -35.74 -13.29 15.39
CA ALA A 84 -34.91 -12.18 14.90
C ALA A 84 -34.99 -12.01 13.38
N ALA A 85 -35.08 -13.12 12.64
CA ALA A 85 -35.20 -13.13 11.18
C ALA A 85 -36.60 -12.78 10.65
N THR A 86 -37.54 -12.32 11.49
CA THR A 86 -38.90 -11.94 11.03
C THR A 86 -38.97 -10.48 10.58
N ASP A 87 -39.80 -10.19 9.57
CA ASP A 87 -40.13 -8.81 9.15
C ASP A 87 -40.70 -7.97 10.32
N GLU A 88 -41.38 -8.63 11.27
CA GLU A 88 -41.94 -8.00 12.45
C GLU A 88 -40.85 -7.40 13.34
N MET A 89 -39.73 -8.11 13.52
CA MET A 89 -38.55 -7.61 14.25
C MET A 89 -37.79 -6.57 13.43
N LEU A 90 -37.58 -6.83 12.13
CA LEU A 90 -36.91 -5.90 11.23
C LEU A 90 -37.59 -4.52 11.23
N SER A 91 -38.93 -4.47 11.21
CA SER A 91 -39.71 -3.23 11.24
C SER A 91 -39.52 -2.39 12.52
N LYS A 92 -38.88 -2.93 13.56
CA LYS A 92 -38.60 -2.20 14.82
C LYS A 92 -37.23 -1.53 14.81
N VAL A 93 -36.33 -1.87 13.87
CA VAL A 93 -34.99 -1.27 13.75
C VAL A 93 -35.02 0.27 13.76
N PRO A 94 -35.86 0.97 12.96
CA PRO A 94 -35.91 2.44 12.99
C PRO A 94 -36.33 3.01 14.35
N LEU A 95 -37.22 2.32 15.06
CA LEU A 95 -37.72 2.76 16.37
C LEU A 95 -36.65 2.58 17.45
N ILE A 96 -35.86 1.51 17.39
CA ILE A 96 -34.76 1.29 18.34
C ILE A 96 -33.62 2.29 18.10
N LEU A 97 -33.33 2.65 16.85
CA LEU A 97 -32.39 3.73 16.53
C LEU A 97 -32.88 5.09 17.06
N GLU A 98 -34.19 5.36 17.00
CA GLU A 98 -34.78 6.55 17.60
C GLU A 98 -34.58 6.55 19.13
N VAL A 99 -34.81 5.42 19.81
CA VAL A 99 -34.58 5.28 21.25
C VAL A 99 -33.14 5.56 21.65
N LEU A 100 -32.16 5.06 20.88
CA LEU A 100 -30.73 5.33 21.09
C LEU A 100 -30.36 6.81 20.91
N SER A 101 -31.19 7.57 20.19
CA SER A 101 -30.99 9.00 19.97
C SER A 101 -31.63 9.87 21.08
N MET A 102 -32.36 9.27 22.02
CA MET A 102 -33.02 9.95 23.14
C MET A 102 -32.15 9.93 24.40
N GLU A 103 -32.20 10.99 25.22
CA GLU A 103 -31.48 11.07 26.50
C GLU A 103 -31.85 9.96 27.49
N SER A 104 -33.10 9.48 27.46
CA SER A 104 -33.60 8.37 28.29
C SER A 104 -33.05 6.98 27.88
N GLY A 105 -32.49 6.86 26.67
CA GLY A 105 -31.96 5.60 26.11
C GLY A 105 -30.70 5.09 26.81
N ALA A 106 -29.96 5.96 27.50
CA ALA A 106 -28.65 5.62 28.07
C ALA A 106 -28.67 4.44 29.05
N SER A 107 -29.80 4.20 29.75
CA SER A 107 -29.95 3.10 30.71
C SER A 107 -30.30 1.74 30.10
N ILE A 108 -30.58 1.70 28.79
CA ILE A 108 -31.03 0.52 28.03
C ILE A 108 -30.23 0.34 26.73
N ASN A 109 -29.05 0.95 26.66
CA ASN A 109 -28.18 0.91 25.49
C ASN A 109 -27.78 -0.53 25.16
N ASP A 110 -27.42 -1.32 26.17
CA ASP A 110 -27.01 -2.71 26.02
C ASP A 110 -28.08 -3.52 25.26
N GLU A 111 -29.33 -3.47 25.71
CA GLU A 111 -30.43 -4.18 25.06
C GLU A 111 -30.78 -3.61 23.68
N CYS A 112 -30.64 -2.29 23.47
CA CYS A 112 -30.84 -1.69 22.14
C CYS A 112 -29.81 -2.20 21.14
N TYR A 113 -28.53 -2.19 21.50
CA TYR A 113 -27.46 -2.69 20.62
C TYR A 113 -27.55 -4.20 20.44
N GLU A 114 -27.91 -4.95 21.48
CA GLU A 114 -28.11 -6.40 21.38
C GLU A 114 -29.23 -6.71 20.38
N PHE A 115 -30.38 -6.03 20.50
CA PHE A 115 -31.47 -6.16 19.55
C PHE A 115 -31.04 -5.83 18.12
N LEU A 116 -30.39 -4.67 17.92
CA LEU A 116 -29.96 -4.23 16.60
C LEU A 116 -28.99 -5.25 15.99
N PHE A 117 -28.00 -5.73 16.74
CA PHE A 117 -27.05 -6.72 16.26
C PHE A 117 -27.74 -8.02 15.87
N LEU A 118 -28.55 -8.60 16.76
CA LEU A 118 -29.19 -9.90 16.53
C LEU A 118 -30.15 -9.87 15.34
N VAL A 119 -30.98 -8.82 15.20
CA VAL A 119 -31.90 -8.68 14.07
C VAL A 119 -31.14 -8.40 12.76
N THR A 120 -30.13 -7.53 12.81
CA THR A 120 -29.32 -7.20 11.62
C THR A 120 -28.54 -8.42 11.11
N ALA A 121 -28.04 -9.27 12.01
CA ALA A 121 -27.31 -10.48 11.67
C ALA A 121 -28.23 -11.61 11.16
N ALA A 122 -29.44 -11.74 11.70
CA ALA A 122 -30.34 -12.85 11.40
C ALA A 122 -31.21 -12.63 10.16
N HIS A 123 -31.56 -11.38 9.83
CA HIS A 123 -32.43 -11.05 8.70
C HIS A 123 -31.62 -10.66 7.45
N ASP A 124 -31.99 -11.17 6.28
CA ASP A 124 -31.27 -10.91 5.02
C ASP A 124 -31.21 -9.41 4.67
N ASP A 125 -32.34 -8.71 4.77
CA ASP A 125 -32.43 -7.24 4.62
C ASP A 125 -32.02 -6.44 5.88
N GLY A 126 -31.44 -7.09 6.89
CA GLY A 126 -31.07 -6.49 8.17
C GLY A 126 -30.14 -5.30 8.03
N ALA A 127 -28.99 -5.50 7.39
CA ALA A 127 -27.99 -4.45 7.17
C ALA A 127 -28.51 -3.31 6.29
N ILE A 128 -29.28 -3.64 5.25
CA ILE A 128 -29.90 -2.66 4.34
C ILE A 128 -30.89 -1.77 5.12
N THR A 129 -31.72 -2.38 5.96
CA THR A 129 -32.70 -1.66 6.77
C THR A 129 -32.02 -0.79 7.81
N LEU A 130 -31.01 -1.32 8.51
CA LEU A 130 -30.21 -0.56 9.49
C LEU A 130 -29.59 0.68 8.84
N TYR A 131 -28.97 0.53 7.68
CA TYR A 131 -28.38 1.63 6.91
C TYR A 131 -29.41 2.68 6.49
N LYS A 132 -30.50 2.26 5.82
CA LYS A 132 -31.58 3.16 5.36
C LYS A 132 -32.27 3.90 6.50
N SER A 133 -32.27 3.32 7.70
CA SER A 133 -32.88 3.90 8.90
C SER A 133 -31.97 4.88 9.64
N GLY A 134 -30.77 5.16 9.11
CA GLY A 134 -29.80 6.08 9.73
C GLY A 134 -28.91 5.43 10.77
N GLY A 135 -28.75 4.10 10.75
CA GLY A 135 -27.91 3.37 11.71
C GLY A 135 -26.46 3.84 11.74
N MET A 136 -25.90 4.24 10.59
CA MET A 136 -24.55 4.83 10.54
C MET A 136 -24.44 6.12 11.35
N ASN A 137 -25.44 7.00 11.31
CA ASN A 137 -25.43 8.27 12.05
C ASN A 137 -25.45 8.03 13.57
N VAL A 138 -26.21 7.02 14.03
CA VAL A 138 -26.24 6.62 15.43
C VAL A 138 -24.88 6.05 15.85
N LEU A 139 -24.29 5.14 15.07
CA LEU A 139 -22.97 4.58 15.37
C LEU A 139 -21.88 5.67 15.45
N VAL A 140 -21.86 6.58 14.48
CA VAL A 140 -20.90 7.70 14.42
C VAL A 140 -20.99 8.62 15.63
N SER A 141 -22.21 8.93 16.08
CA SER A 141 -22.42 9.83 17.22
C SER A 141 -22.11 9.15 18.56
N GLN A 142 -22.38 7.85 18.69
CA GLN A 142 -22.28 7.13 19.95
C GLN A 142 -20.91 6.50 20.19
N MET A 143 -20.31 5.84 19.18
CA MET A 143 -19.05 5.07 19.35
C MET A 143 -17.92 5.84 20.02
N PRO A 144 -17.66 7.14 19.73
CA PRO A 144 -16.61 7.90 20.41
C PRO A 144 -16.83 8.07 21.92
N THR A 145 -18.07 7.96 22.39
CA THR A 145 -18.48 8.19 23.79
C THR A 145 -18.62 6.89 24.60
N LEU A 146 -18.67 5.74 23.93
CA LEU A 146 -18.79 4.45 24.59
C LEU A 146 -17.52 4.14 25.40
N SER A 147 -17.70 3.50 26.55
CA SER A 147 -16.59 3.05 27.38
C SER A 147 -15.77 1.97 26.68
N HIS A 148 -14.46 2.01 26.91
CA HIS A 148 -13.52 1.00 26.44
C HIS A 148 -13.88 -0.38 27.00
N ASP A 149 -13.76 -1.42 26.17
CA ASP A 149 -14.07 -2.82 26.54
C ASP A 149 -15.52 -3.06 27.02
N SER A 150 -16.46 -2.18 26.64
CA SER A 150 -17.88 -2.41 26.92
C SER A 150 -18.51 -3.37 25.92
N HIS A 151 -19.48 -4.15 26.40
CA HIS A 151 -20.28 -5.02 25.53
C HIS A 151 -20.99 -4.25 24.40
N VAL A 152 -21.43 -3.01 24.69
CA VAL A 152 -22.02 -2.12 23.68
C VAL A 152 -21.02 -1.78 22.57
N MET A 153 -19.76 -1.49 22.92
CA MET A 153 -18.71 -1.23 21.94
C MET A 153 -18.43 -2.48 21.08
N GLU A 154 -18.41 -3.67 21.68
CA GLU A 154 -18.28 -4.94 20.95
C GLU A 154 -19.40 -5.10 19.91
N LEU A 155 -20.66 -4.91 20.32
CA LEU A 155 -21.82 -4.99 19.44
C LEU A 155 -21.80 -3.91 18.35
N ALA A 156 -21.34 -2.69 18.68
CA ALA A 156 -21.18 -1.61 17.71
C ALA A 156 -20.14 -1.97 16.62
N ILE A 157 -18.98 -2.53 17.01
CA ILE A 157 -17.96 -3.01 16.06
C ILE A 157 -18.54 -4.10 15.16
N LYS A 158 -19.29 -5.06 15.73
CA LYS A 158 -19.95 -6.12 14.96
C LYS A 158 -21.02 -5.59 14.00
N LEU A 159 -21.77 -4.55 14.39
CA LEU A 159 -22.71 -3.87 13.51
C LEU A 159 -22.00 -3.17 12.34
N VAL A 160 -20.87 -2.48 12.60
CA VAL A 160 -20.05 -1.90 11.52
C VAL A 160 -19.56 -2.99 10.57
N HIS A 161 -19.10 -4.13 11.11
CA HIS A 161 -18.69 -5.27 10.29
C HIS A 161 -19.85 -5.81 9.40
N LEU A 162 -21.07 -5.90 9.93
CA LEU A 162 -22.25 -6.29 9.15
C LEU A 162 -22.58 -5.29 8.04
N ILE A 163 -22.49 -3.99 8.33
CA ILE A 163 -22.69 -2.92 7.34
C ILE A 163 -21.67 -3.06 6.21
N ILE A 164 -20.38 -3.21 6.54
CA ILE A 164 -19.30 -3.32 5.55
C ILE A 164 -19.40 -4.61 4.73
N SER A 165 -19.79 -5.73 5.33
CA SER A 165 -19.84 -7.03 4.65
C SER A 165 -21.11 -7.26 3.81
N LYS A 166 -22.22 -6.60 4.13
CA LYS A 166 -23.52 -6.84 3.48
C LYS A 166 -23.97 -5.74 2.53
N LEU A 167 -23.38 -4.55 2.60
CA LEU A 167 -23.76 -3.43 1.71
C LEU A 167 -22.78 -3.29 0.54
N PRO A 168 -23.24 -2.76 -0.61
CA PRO A 168 -22.34 -2.37 -1.69
C PRO A 168 -21.32 -1.33 -1.21
N ALA A 169 -20.06 -1.49 -1.61
CA ALA A 169 -18.97 -0.61 -1.18
C ALA A 169 -19.25 0.88 -1.50
N GLU A 170 -19.80 1.19 -2.68
CA GLU A 170 -20.20 2.55 -3.07
C GLU A 170 -21.06 3.25 -1.99
N LYS A 171 -22.03 2.54 -1.41
CA LYS A 171 -22.95 3.08 -0.38
C LYS A 171 -22.25 3.44 0.93
N VAL A 172 -21.14 2.79 1.23
CA VAL A 172 -20.46 2.94 2.52
C VAL A 172 -19.22 3.82 2.40
N TYR A 173 -18.41 3.63 1.35
CA TYR A 173 -17.16 4.35 1.15
C TYR A 173 -17.32 5.68 0.43
N VAL A 174 -18.29 5.82 -0.48
CA VAL A 174 -18.43 7.01 -1.34
C VAL A 174 -19.53 7.94 -0.82
N ASP A 175 -20.69 7.40 -0.44
CA ASP A 175 -21.80 8.23 0.05
C ASP A 175 -21.53 8.83 1.44
N HIS A 176 -20.76 8.13 2.29
CA HIS A 176 -20.57 8.49 3.71
C HIS A 176 -19.11 8.34 4.24
N PRO A 177 -18.09 8.89 3.55
CA PRO A 177 -16.68 8.75 3.95
C PRO A 177 -16.35 9.44 5.28
N SER A 178 -17.07 10.51 5.64
CA SER A 178 -16.85 11.28 6.87
C SER A 178 -17.37 10.53 8.11
N GLU A 179 -18.50 9.87 7.97
CA GLU A 179 -19.09 8.99 8.97
C GLU A 179 -18.16 7.79 9.20
N LEU A 180 -17.74 7.13 8.12
CA LEU A 180 -16.86 5.97 8.21
C LEU A 180 -15.51 6.31 8.85
N SER A 181 -14.91 7.47 8.54
CA SER A 181 -13.62 7.88 9.14
C SER A 181 -13.71 8.06 10.66
N LYS A 182 -14.82 8.58 11.19
CA LYS A 182 -15.06 8.69 12.64
C LYS A 182 -15.19 7.33 13.31
N MET A 183 -15.88 6.38 12.66
CA MET A 183 -15.97 5.00 13.15
C MET A 183 -14.60 4.32 13.12
N VAL A 184 -13.81 4.49 12.05
CA VAL A 184 -12.42 4.01 11.95
C VAL A 184 -11.58 4.54 13.11
N ALA A 185 -11.68 5.84 13.43
CA ALA A 185 -10.96 6.41 14.57
C ALA A 185 -11.39 5.78 15.91
N ALA A 186 -12.68 5.53 16.12
CA ALA A 186 -13.17 4.87 17.33
C ALA A 186 -12.70 3.42 17.44
N ILE A 187 -12.73 2.66 16.33
CA ILE A 187 -12.26 1.26 16.27
C ILE A 187 -10.74 1.19 16.47
N ALA A 188 -9.98 2.10 15.86
CA ALA A 188 -8.54 2.22 16.06
C ALA A 188 -8.19 2.42 17.53
N LYS A 189 -8.94 3.27 18.25
CA LYS A 189 -8.75 3.46 19.70
C LYS A 189 -8.97 2.17 20.48
N GLN A 190 -9.98 1.36 20.13
CA GLN A 190 -10.18 0.04 20.76
C GLN A 190 -9.03 -0.93 20.43
N PHE A 191 -8.58 -0.98 19.18
CA PHE A 191 -7.45 -1.81 18.77
C PHE A 191 -6.15 -1.48 19.54
N ALA A 192 -5.93 -0.20 19.84
CA ALA A 192 -4.79 0.24 20.62
C ALA A 192 -4.86 -0.18 22.10
N LEU A 193 -6.06 -0.14 22.70
CA LEU A 193 -6.25 -0.28 24.16
C LEU A 193 -6.63 -1.69 24.61
N LEU A 194 -7.24 -2.51 23.74
CA LEU A 194 -7.72 -3.84 24.09
C LEU A 194 -6.60 -4.89 24.10
N HIS A 195 -6.76 -5.90 24.96
CA HIS A 195 -5.87 -7.07 25.08
C HIS A 195 -6.65 -8.41 25.09
N ASN A 196 -7.87 -8.42 24.56
CA ASN A 196 -8.74 -9.59 24.45
C ASN A 196 -9.05 -9.93 22.98
N SER A 197 -9.98 -10.86 22.72
CA SER A 197 -10.34 -11.29 21.36
C SER A 197 -10.85 -10.15 20.47
N LEU A 198 -11.54 -9.17 21.05
CA LEU A 198 -12.08 -8.01 20.34
C LEU A 198 -10.98 -7.13 19.72
N LYS A 199 -9.74 -7.16 20.26
CA LYS A 199 -8.57 -6.52 19.63
C LYS A 199 -8.34 -7.08 18.21
N PHE A 200 -8.42 -8.39 18.05
CA PHE A 200 -8.19 -9.06 16.77
C PHE A 200 -9.37 -8.89 15.81
N GLU A 201 -10.60 -8.82 16.33
CA GLU A 201 -11.77 -8.44 15.52
C GLU A 201 -11.64 -6.99 15.01
N ALA A 202 -11.18 -6.06 15.86
CA ALA A 202 -10.91 -4.69 15.47
C ALA A 202 -9.78 -4.59 14.44
N LEU A 203 -8.68 -5.33 14.64
CA LEU A 203 -7.59 -5.45 13.65
C LEU A 203 -8.15 -5.90 12.30
N HIS A 204 -8.95 -6.97 12.28
CA HIS A 204 -9.50 -7.51 11.05
C HIS A 204 -10.43 -6.51 10.36
N LEU A 205 -11.32 -5.88 11.10
CA LEU A 205 -12.24 -4.88 10.55
C LEU A 205 -11.49 -3.67 9.99
N LEU A 206 -10.47 -3.16 10.71
CA LEU A 206 -9.65 -2.04 10.23
C LEU A 206 -8.91 -2.40 8.94
N SER A 207 -8.28 -3.58 8.88
CA SER A 207 -7.63 -4.06 7.65
C SER A 207 -8.63 -4.13 6.49
N THR A 208 -9.81 -4.71 6.74
CA THR A 208 -10.86 -4.85 5.71
C THR A 208 -11.33 -3.49 5.18
N ILE A 209 -11.49 -2.50 6.07
CA ILE A 209 -11.95 -1.17 5.71
C ILE A 209 -10.89 -0.43 4.89
N LEU A 210 -9.64 -0.45 5.34
CA LEU A 210 -8.57 0.36 4.77
C LEU A 210 -7.93 -0.26 3.51
N SER A 211 -8.04 -1.58 3.33
CA SER A 211 -7.53 -2.28 2.14
C SER A 211 -8.54 -2.39 1.00
N SER A 212 -9.71 -1.75 1.11
CA SER A 212 -10.74 -1.77 0.06
C SER A 212 -10.33 -0.92 -1.14
N ASP A 213 -10.57 -1.41 -2.36
CA ASP A 213 -10.30 -0.65 -3.60
C ASP A 213 -11.11 0.67 -3.66
N ASP A 214 -12.31 0.68 -3.05
CA ASP A 214 -13.19 1.85 -2.99
C ASP A 214 -12.82 2.85 -1.86
N SER A 215 -11.75 2.59 -1.11
CA SER A 215 -11.35 3.41 0.06
C SER A 215 -10.80 4.79 -0.32
N GLY A 216 -10.67 5.14 -1.60
CA GLY A 216 -10.08 6.40 -2.06
C GLY A 216 -10.66 7.66 -1.41
N ALA A 217 -12.00 7.77 -1.34
CA ALA A 217 -12.69 8.90 -0.69
C ALA A 217 -12.48 8.91 0.83
N LEU A 218 -12.54 7.75 1.48
CA LEU A 218 -12.25 7.59 2.91
C LEU A 218 -10.81 8.03 3.23
N ASN A 219 -9.84 7.59 2.42
CA ASN A 219 -8.42 7.89 2.60
C ASN A 219 -8.16 9.40 2.49
N ALA A 220 -8.83 10.10 1.57
CA ALA A 220 -8.75 11.56 1.49
C ALA A 220 -9.25 12.25 2.76
N VAL A 221 -10.37 11.78 3.33
CA VAL A 221 -10.89 12.32 4.60
C VAL A 221 -9.91 12.03 5.74
N LEU A 222 -9.42 10.80 5.88
CA LEU A 222 -8.48 10.39 6.93
C LEU A 222 -7.18 11.21 6.91
N ARG A 223 -6.66 11.54 5.72
CA ARG A 223 -5.49 12.44 5.55
C ARG A 223 -5.72 13.86 6.08
N SER A 224 -6.95 14.35 5.95
CA SER A 224 -7.33 15.70 6.37
C SER A 224 -7.68 15.84 7.85
N MET A 225 -7.81 14.72 8.58
CA MET A 225 -8.19 14.72 9.99
C MET A 225 -7.06 15.26 10.88
N LYS A 226 -7.19 16.53 11.28
CA LYS A 226 -6.18 17.26 12.07
C LYS A 226 -6.07 16.87 13.54
N SER A 227 -7.05 16.16 14.12
CA SER A 227 -7.22 16.14 15.59
C SER A 227 -7.68 14.83 16.22
N ASN A 228 -7.51 13.67 15.59
CA ASN A 228 -7.77 12.39 16.26
C ASN A 228 -6.66 11.38 15.97
N ASP A 229 -6.15 10.80 17.06
CA ASP A 229 -5.08 9.81 17.17
C ASP A 229 -5.33 8.50 16.41
N TRP A 230 -6.16 8.45 15.34
CA TRP A 230 -6.48 7.18 14.66
C TRP A 230 -5.23 6.47 14.17
N SER A 231 -4.32 7.21 13.52
CA SER A 231 -3.08 6.66 12.96
C SER A 231 -2.09 6.30 14.07
N THR A 232 -2.04 7.08 15.17
CA THR A 232 -1.27 6.75 16.38
C THR A 232 -1.82 5.51 17.08
N CYS A 233 -3.14 5.37 17.19
CA CYS A 233 -3.82 4.22 17.77
C CYS A 233 -3.54 2.95 16.95
N ILE A 234 -3.63 3.05 15.62
CA ILE A 234 -3.23 1.95 14.73
C ILE A 234 -1.77 1.57 14.95
N ARG A 235 -0.87 2.55 15.07
CA ARG A 235 0.56 2.31 15.33
C ARG A 235 0.76 1.55 16.65
N VAL A 236 0.14 2.02 17.73
CA VAL A 236 0.21 1.39 19.05
C VAL A 236 -0.35 -0.02 19.03
N GLY A 237 -1.50 -0.23 18.39
CA GLY A 237 -2.11 -1.56 18.26
C GLY A 237 -1.26 -2.52 17.44
N ILE A 238 -0.68 -2.08 16.32
CA ILE A 238 0.25 -2.88 15.51
C ILE A 238 1.48 -3.25 16.33
N MET A 239 2.09 -2.28 17.01
CA MET A 239 3.25 -2.54 17.86
C MET A 239 2.94 -3.59 18.92
N ASP A 240 1.78 -3.50 19.55
CA ASP A 240 1.34 -4.47 20.55
C ASP A 240 1.14 -5.88 19.95
N VAL A 241 0.57 -6.00 18.76
CA VAL A 241 0.43 -7.29 18.06
C VAL A 241 1.80 -7.87 17.67
N LEU A 242 2.69 -7.06 17.10
CA LEU A 242 3.98 -7.52 16.57
C LEU A 242 4.98 -7.92 17.67
N GLN A 243 4.98 -7.20 18.80
CA GLN A 243 5.89 -7.49 19.92
C GLN A 243 5.47 -8.70 20.76
N ASN A 244 4.18 -9.06 20.72
CA ASN A 244 3.65 -10.15 21.52
C ASN A 244 3.70 -11.51 20.80
N ARG A 245 3.56 -12.58 21.59
CA ARG A 245 3.46 -13.95 21.09
C ARG A 245 2.02 -14.24 20.66
N VAL A 246 1.72 -13.87 19.41
CA VAL A 246 0.42 -14.12 18.76
C VAL A 246 0.61 -15.01 17.54
N ALA A 247 -0.49 -15.60 17.05
CA ALA A 247 -0.48 -16.41 15.83
C ALA A 247 0.01 -15.59 14.62
N THR A 248 0.74 -16.26 13.71
CA THR A 248 1.32 -15.63 12.50
C THR A 248 0.28 -14.90 11.65
N ALA A 249 -0.94 -15.45 11.54
CA ALA A 249 -2.04 -14.81 10.81
C ALA A 249 -2.34 -13.38 11.31
N TYR A 250 -2.32 -13.15 12.63
CA TYR A 250 -2.54 -11.82 13.19
C TYR A 250 -1.35 -10.88 12.97
N LYS A 251 -0.12 -11.40 12.98
CA LYS A 251 1.07 -10.60 12.63
C LYS A 251 1.02 -10.14 11.19
N HIS A 252 0.68 -11.05 10.28
CA HIS A 252 0.50 -10.71 8.87
C HIS A 252 -0.59 -9.66 8.68
N GLN A 253 -1.74 -9.81 9.36
CA GLN A 253 -2.82 -8.82 9.28
C GLN A 253 -2.41 -7.45 9.84
N ALA A 254 -1.57 -7.41 10.88
CA ALA A 254 -0.95 -6.18 11.36
C ALA A 254 -0.01 -5.55 10.33
N LEU A 255 0.74 -6.34 9.55
CA LEU A 255 1.56 -5.83 8.43
C LEU A 255 0.68 -5.25 7.31
N VAL A 256 -0.43 -5.91 6.95
CA VAL A 256 -1.41 -5.35 5.99
C VAL A 256 -1.93 -4.00 6.49
N LEU A 257 -2.31 -3.91 7.77
CA LEU A 257 -2.79 -2.65 8.34
C LEU A 257 -1.70 -1.57 8.36
N ALA A 258 -0.43 -1.95 8.59
CA ALA A 258 0.71 -1.04 8.53
C ALA A 258 0.90 -0.47 7.10
N GLU A 259 0.81 -1.34 6.09
CA GLU A 259 0.90 -0.93 4.68
C GLU A 259 -0.19 0.08 4.33
N CYS A 260 -1.44 -0.20 4.71
CA CYS A 260 -2.56 0.71 4.49
C CYS A 260 -2.34 2.07 5.19
N ALA A 261 -1.87 2.05 6.44
CA ALA A 261 -1.59 3.29 7.18
C ALA A 261 -0.48 4.14 6.51
N ILE A 262 0.58 3.51 6.01
CA ILE A 262 1.67 4.17 5.28
C ILE A 262 1.16 4.73 3.95
N SER A 263 0.33 3.99 3.21
CA SER A 263 -0.26 4.46 1.95
C SER A 263 -1.24 5.63 2.13
N ILE A 264 -1.80 5.79 3.33
CA ILE A 264 -2.64 6.95 3.68
C ILE A 264 -1.79 8.13 4.17
N VAL A 265 -0.91 7.92 5.16
CA VAL A 265 -0.24 9.01 5.90
C VAL A 265 1.14 9.37 5.34
N GLY A 266 1.83 8.42 4.69
CA GLY A 266 3.21 8.55 4.24
C GLY A 266 4.19 7.71 5.09
N GLU A 267 5.40 7.51 4.58
CA GLU A 267 6.39 6.60 5.18
C GLU A 267 6.89 7.09 6.56
N GLU A 268 6.94 8.41 6.76
CA GLU A 268 7.32 9.03 8.04
C GLU A 268 6.43 8.61 9.21
N TRP A 269 5.23 8.10 8.94
CA TRP A 269 4.35 7.51 9.95
C TRP A 269 4.98 6.32 10.68
N LEU A 270 5.99 5.64 10.15
CA LEU A 270 6.68 4.58 10.88
C LEU A 270 7.45 5.09 12.12
N ILE A 271 7.66 6.41 12.22
CA ILE A 271 8.39 7.08 13.30
C ILE A 271 7.48 8.11 13.94
N GLY A 272 7.48 8.18 15.28
CA GLY A 272 6.73 9.21 16.01
C GLY A 272 6.06 8.69 17.28
N PRO A 273 5.28 9.55 17.95
CA PRO A 273 4.88 9.32 19.33
C PRO A 273 3.99 8.08 19.46
N THR A 274 4.20 7.34 20.54
CA THR A 274 3.41 6.16 20.93
C THR A 274 2.57 6.43 22.18
N THR A 275 2.61 7.65 22.70
CA THR A 275 1.89 8.06 23.90
C THR A 275 0.43 8.32 23.58
N LEU A 276 -0.44 7.43 24.03
CA LEU A 276 -1.87 7.73 24.16
C LEU A 276 -2.10 8.45 25.50
N PRO A 277 -3.08 9.37 25.60
CA PRO A 277 -3.38 10.09 26.84
C PRO A 277 -3.61 9.20 28.07
N ASP A 278 -3.99 7.93 27.86
CA ASP A 278 -4.36 6.97 28.91
C ASP A 278 -3.38 5.77 29.06
N ALA A 279 -2.30 5.69 28.28
CA ALA A 279 -1.40 4.51 28.26
C ALA A 279 -0.16 4.66 29.16
N ARG A 280 0.16 3.62 29.94
CA ARG A 280 1.24 3.61 30.95
C ARG A 280 2.66 3.39 30.42
N SER A 281 2.83 3.07 29.14
CA SER A 281 4.14 2.78 28.54
C SER A 281 4.41 3.66 27.32
N SER A 282 5.41 4.54 27.43
CA SER A 282 5.97 5.25 26.28
C SER A 282 7.03 4.36 25.65
N PHE A 283 6.79 3.88 24.43
CA PHE A 283 7.82 3.24 23.64
C PHE A 283 8.64 4.30 22.88
N PRO A 284 9.91 4.03 22.56
CA PRO A 284 10.67 4.87 21.65
C PRO A 284 9.92 5.11 20.33
N ALA A 285 10.05 6.32 19.78
CA ALA A 285 9.32 6.74 18.58
C ALA A 285 9.65 5.90 17.33
N ASP A 286 10.81 5.26 17.33
CA ASP A 286 11.35 4.40 16.28
C ASP A 286 11.06 2.91 16.51
N ARG A 287 10.30 2.55 17.55
CA ARG A 287 10.01 1.14 17.85
C ARG A 287 9.13 0.49 16.79
N CYS A 288 8.22 1.24 16.18
CA CYS A 288 7.31 0.73 15.15
C CYS A 288 8.06 0.29 13.90
N ILE A 289 8.93 1.14 13.34
CA ILE A 289 9.77 0.80 12.17
C ILE A 289 10.59 -0.48 12.40
N LEU A 290 11.20 -0.63 13.57
CA LEU A 290 11.98 -1.83 13.90
C LEU A 290 11.12 -3.11 13.95
N LEU A 291 9.92 -3.04 14.55
CA LEU A 291 9.03 -4.20 14.63
C LEU A 291 8.48 -4.59 13.25
N VAL A 292 8.12 -3.61 12.43
CA VAL A 292 7.64 -3.83 11.06
C VAL A 292 8.74 -4.43 10.20
N LEU A 293 9.98 -3.91 10.27
CA LEU A 293 11.12 -4.44 9.55
C LEU A 293 11.43 -5.89 9.94
N GLU A 294 11.59 -6.15 11.25
CA GLU A 294 11.93 -7.50 11.73
C GLU A 294 10.86 -8.52 11.40
N THR A 295 9.58 -8.16 11.54
CA THR A 295 8.49 -9.08 11.18
C THR A 295 8.46 -9.30 9.67
N SER A 296 8.60 -8.25 8.85
CA SER A 296 8.62 -8.38 7.39
C SER A 296 9.80 -9.23 6.92
N ARG A 297 10.99 -9.07 7.51
CA ARG A 297 12.17 -9.90 7.24
C ARG A 297 11.91 -11.38 7.48
N VAL A 298 11.28 -11.72 8.62
CA VAL A 298 10.92 -13.10 8.94
C VAL A 298 9.89 -13.66 7.94
N GLU A 299 8.84 -12.90 7.63
CA GLU A 299 7.82 -13.32 6.66
C GLU A 299 8.40 -13.48 5.25
N ILE A 300 9.35 -12.62 4.84
CA ILE A 300 10.07 -12.75 3.57
C ILE A 300 10.89 -14.04 3.55
N ALA A 301 11.66 -14.32 4.59
CA ALA A 301 12.49 -15.52 4.64
C ALA A 301 11.65 -16.81 4.60
N VAL A 302 10.55 -16.85 5.35
CA VAL A 302 9.63 -18.00 5.35
C VAL A 302 8.91 -18.11 4.01
N GLY A 303 8.38 -17.01 3.50
CA GLY A 303 7.60 -16.98 2.27
C GLY A 303 8.42 -17.33 1.04
N LEU A 304 9.67 -16.84 0.93
CA LEU A 304 10.55 -17.18 -0.19
C LEU A 304 10.98 -18.65 -0.15
N ASN A 305 11.24 -19.20 1.04
CA ASN A 305 11.56 -20.62 1.19
C ASN A 305 10.35 -21.52 0.82
N GLU A 306 9.14 -21.15 1.25
CA GLU A 306 7.91 -21.85 0.85
C GLU A 306 7.66 -21.73 -0.65
N LEU A 307 7.88 -20.54 -1.24
CA LEU A 307 7.72 -20.30 -2.67
C LEU A 307 8.72 -21.10 -3.51
N ALA A 308 9.98 -21.18 -3.10
CA ALA A 308 11.00 -22.00 -3.75
C ALA A 308 10.58 -23.48 -3.77
N TYR A 309 10.16 -24.03 -2.62
CA TYR A 309 9.66 -25.39 -2.52
C TYR A 309 8.45 -25.62 -3.45
N LEU A 310 7.45 -24.74 -3.39
CA LEU A 310 6.22 -24.88 -4.18
C LEU A 310 6.48 -24.79 -5.68
N LYS A 311 7.42 -23.96 -6.13
CA LYS A 311 7.72 -23.75 -7.56
C LYS A 311 8.68 -24.79 -8.12
N TYR A 312 9.63 -25.29 -7.34
CA TYR A 312 10.75 -26.08 -7.86
C TYR A 312 10.72 -27.56 -7.45
N GLU A 313 10.17 -27.88 -6.28
CA GLU A 313 10.19 -29.25 -5.74
C GLU A 313 8.81 -29.91 -5.66
N ALA A 314 7.77 -29.14 -5.35
CA ALA A 314 6.43 -29.66 -5.10
C ALA A 314 5.74 -30.17 -6.38
N LYS A 315 4.85 -31.15 -6.22
CA LYS A 315 3.97 -31.60 -7.30
C LYS A 315 2.80 -30.62 -7.49
N ASN A 316 2.42 -30.37 -8.74
CA ASN A 316 1.26 -29.53 -9.03
C ASN A 316 -0.02 -30.13 -8.44
N SER A 317 -0.69 -29.36 -7.57
CA SER A 317 -1.99 -29.70 -6.99
C SER A 317 -2.81 -28.43 -6.75
N PRO A 318 -4.16 -28.50 -6.70
CA PRO A 318 -5.01 -27.34 -6.46
C PRO A 318 -4.71 -26.66 -5.11
N GLN A 319 -4.45 -27.47 -4.07
CA GLN A 319 -4.10 -26.97 -2.74
C GLN A 319 -2.79 -26.18 -2.77
N ASN A 320 -1.79 -26.65 -3.51
CA ASN A 320 -0.52 -25.94 -3.66
C ASN A 320 -0.69 -24.62 -4.42
N ALA A 321 -1.64 -24.54 -5.37
CA ALA A 321 -1.93 -23.29 -6.08
C ALA A 321 -2.59 -22.25 -5.17
N GLU A 322 -3.52 -22.66 -4.29
CA GLU A 322 -4.11 -21.78 -3.28
C GLU A 322 -3.06 -21.28 -2.27
N THR A 323 -2.21 -22.18 -1.77
CA THR A 323 -1.09 -21.81 -0.89
C THR A 323 -0.15 -20.84 -1.59
N LEU A 324 0.24 -21.11 -2.84
CA LEU A 324 1.11 -20.24 -3.62
C LEU A 324 0.52 -18.83 -3.79
N ALA A 325 -0.77 -18.72 -4.10
CA ALA A 325 -1.44 -17.42 -4.22
C ALA A 325 -1.46 -16.64 -2.89
N VAL A 326 -1.68 -17.33 -1.77
CA VAL A 326 -1.61 -16.72 -0.43
C VAL A 326 -0.19 -16.28 -0.10
N THR A 327 0.82 -17.12 -0.34
CA THR A 327 2.23 -16.80 -0.09
C THR A 327 2.68 -15.61 -0.92
N LEU A 328 2.33 -15.53 -2.20
CA LEU A 328 2.63 -14.38 -3.07
C LEU A 328 2.01 -13.08 -2.56
N ARG A 329 0.72 -13.10 -2.18
CA ARG A 329 0.05 -11.93 -1.61
C ARG A 329 0.74 -11.47 -0.33
N ASN A 330 1.10 -12.42 0.54
CA ASN A 330 1.73 -12.10 1.81
C ASN A 330 3.14 -11.51 1.61
N LEU A 331 3.91 -12.08 0.69
CA LEU A 331 5.21 -11.56 0.28
C LEU A 331 5.10 -10.16 -0.31
N GLY A 332 4.11 -9.91 -1.16
CA GLY A 332 3.87 -8.58 -1.75
C GLY A 332 3.71 -7.48 -0.69
N VAL A 333 2.98 -7.76 0.39
CA VAL A 333 2.84 -6.83 1.52
C VAL A 333 4.17 -6.59 2.24
N ALA A 334 4.90 -7.67 2.57
CA ALA A 334 6.17 -7.56 3.28
C ALA A 334 7.24 -6.83 2.43
N PHE A 335 7.27 -7.13 1.13
CA PHE A 335 8.11 -6.46 0.14
C PHE A 335 7.80 -4.97 0.01
N SER A 336 6.51 -4.61 -0.11
CA SER A 336 6.07 -3.21 -0.11
C SER A 336 6.55 -2.48 1.15
N LEU A 337 6.37 -3.08 2.33
CA LEU A 337 6.81 -2.47 3.59
C LEU A 337 8.32 -2.25 3.65
N VAL A 338 9.13 -3.21 3.20
CA VAL A 338 10.59 -3.08 3.13
C VAL A 338 10.98 -1.96 2.15
N GLU A 339 10.35 -1.87 0.98
CA GLU A 339 10.59 -0.79 0.02
C GLU A 339 10.25 0.60 0.60
N ARG A 340 9.13 0.71 1.34
CA ARG A 340 8.76 1.95 2.05
C ARG A 340 9.75 2.32 3.14
N ILE A 341 10.32 1.33 3.83
CA ILE A 341 11.39 1.56 4.82
C ILE A 341 12.68 2.03 4.13
N ILE A 342 13.08 1.43 3.01
CA ILE A 342 14.24 1.87 2.22
C ILE A 342 14.07 3.34 1.80
N LYS A 343 12.90 3.69 1.25
CA LYS A 343 12.56 5.07 0.84
C LYS A 343 12.56 6.06 2.02
N LEU A 344 12.17 5.62 3.21
CA LEU A 344 12.24 6.47 4.40
C LEU A 344 13.70 6.68 4.83
N VAL A 345 14.52 5.64 4.75
CA VAL A 345 15.93 5.72 5.14
C VAL A 345 16.74 6.61 4.21
N SER A 346 16.46 6.59 2.89
CA SER A 346 17.16 7.46 1.94
C SER A 346 16.96 8.94 2.23
N LYS A 347 15.78 9.35 2.73
CA LYS A 347 15.51 10.73 3.15
C LYS A 347 16.34 11.22 4.33
N PHE A 348 16.90 10.34 5.17
CA PHE A 348 17.69 10.76 6.34
C PHE A 348 19.05 11.34 5.96
N GLY A 349 19.52 11.14 4.72
CA GLY A 349 20.80 11.67 4.25
C GLY A 349 20.76 13.11 3.74
N ASP A 350 19.57 13.62 3.39
CA ASP A 350 19.42 14.84 2.57
C ASP A 350 19.05 16.10 3.38
N ASP A 351 18.58 15.97 4.62
CA ASP A 351 18.04 17.09 5.42
C ASP A 351 18.99 17.51 6.56
N GLU A 352 20.07 18.25 6.25
CA GLU A 352 20.82 19.01 7.28
C GLU A 352 20.13 20.34 7.66
N GLU A 353 19.12 20.81 6.92
CA GLU A 353 18.49 22.13 7.13
C GLU A 353 17.06 22.10 7.71
N SER A 354 16.40 20.95 7.82
CA SER A 354 15.01 20.85 8.30
C SER A 354 14.93 20.37 9.77
N ASN A 355 14.85 21.32 10.71
CA ASN A 355 14.75 21.09 12.17
C ASN A 355 13.41 20.46 12.64
N SER A 356 12.73 19.65 11.81
CA SER A 356 11.37 19.16 12.10
C SER A 356 11.13 17.67 11.94
N ALA A 357 12.06 16.90 11.37
CA ALA A 357 11.92 15.45 11.31
C ALA A 357 12.35 14.80 12.65
N PRO A 358 11.62 13.81 13.18
CA PRO A 358 12.06 13.03 14.32
C PRO A 358 13.32 12.25 13.94
N THR A 359 14.47 12.72 14.42
CA THR A 359 15.78 12.15 14.13
C THR A 359 15.91 10.75 14.74
N ILE A 360 16.07 9.74 13.88
CA ILE A 360 16.40 8.37 14.31
C ILE A 360 17.80 8.38 14.93
N CYS A 361 17.99 7.73 16.08
CA CYS A 361 19.32 7.61 16.67
C CYS A 361 20.22 6.67 15.84
N GLU A 362 21.53 6.92 15.83
CA GLU A 362 22.52 6.13 15.09
C GLU A 362 22.43 4.62 15.36
N SER A 363 22.14 4.23 16.61
CA SER A 363 21.97 2.82 17.00
C SER A 363 20.76 2.16 16.35
N THR A 364 19.72 2.93 16.05
CA THR A 364 18.52 2.44 15.35
C THR A 364 18.77 2.41 13.85
N SER A 365 19.42 3.41 13.26
CA SER A 365 19.83 3.39 11.86
C SER A 365 20.71 2.17 11.56
N SER A 366 21.66 1.84 12.45
CA SER A 366 22.49 0.64 12.35
C SER A 366 21.67 -0.66 12.36
N LYS A 367 20.61 -0.74 13.19
CA LYS A 367 19.71 -1.91 13.22
C LYS A 367 18.88 -2.01 11.94
N ILE A 368 18.39 -0.89 11.44
CA ILE A 368 17.61 -0.85 10.20
C ILE A 368 18.48 -1.32 9.03
N ILE A 369 19.68 -0.76 8.88
CA ILE A 369 20.63 -1.17 7.83
C ILE A 369 21.02 -2.65 7.98
N GLY A 370 21.26 -3.12 9.21
CA GLY A 370 21.51 -4.53 9.50
C GLY A 370 20.36 -5.44 9.04
N GLY A 371 19.13 -5.12 9.43
CA GLY A 371 17.93 -5.87 9.03
C GLY A 371 17.67 -5.85 7.52
N LEU A 372 17.92 -4.72 6.84
CA LEU A 372 17.81 -4.60 5.39
C LEU A 372 18.88 -5.43 4.66
N ASN A 373 20.13 -5.40 5.12
CA ASN A 373 21.21 -6.25 4.58
C ASN A 373 20.86 -7.74 4.68
N GLU A 374 20.35 -8.19 5.84
CA GLU A 374 19.93 -9.57 6.01
C GLU A 374 18.75 -9.92 5.08
N THR A 375 17.76 -9.04 4.97
CA THR A 375 16.59 -9.25 4.10
C THR A 375 17.01 -9.38 2.64
N VAL A 376 17.82 -8.44 2.14
CA VAL A 376 18.35 -8.46 0.76
C VAL A 376 19.23 -9.69 0.53
N GLY A 377 20.02 -10.10 1.53
CA GLY A 377 20.80 -11.35 1.47
C GLY A 377 19.94 -12.58 1.18
N VAL A 378 18.79 -12.71 1.87
CA VAL A 378 17.82 -13.80 1.65
C VAL A 378 17.13 -13.70 0.28
N VAL A 379 16.79 -12.49 -0.16
CA VAL A 379 16.21 -12.28 -1.50
C VAL A 379 17.20 -12.65 -2.60
N LEU A 380 18.49 -12.34 -2.43
CA LEU A 380 19.55 -12.76 -3.35
C LEU A 380 19.72 -14.29 -3.37
N ASP A 381 19.59 -14.97 -2.23
CA ASP A 381 19.62 -16.44 -2.18
C ASP A 381 18.45 -17.05 -2.96
N TYR A 382 17.26 -16.46 -2.86
CA TYR A 382 16.12 -16.88 -3.67
C TYR A 382 16.34 -16.66 -5.18
N LEU A 383 16.93 -15.53 -5.58
CA LEU A 383 17.28 -15.26 -6.97
C LEU A 383 18.35 -16.24 -7.49
N GLN A 384 19.33 -16.60 -6.66
CA GLN A 384 20.33 -17.61 -6.98
C GLN A 384 19.69 -18.99 -7.18
N ASP A 385 18.78 -19.39 -6.30
CA ASP A 385 18.04 -20.65 -6.44
C ASP A 385 17.20 -20.69 -7.73
N ALA A 386 16.53 -19.59 -8.07
CA ALA A 386 15.80 -19.47 -9.33
C ALA A 386 16.72 -19.59 -10.57
N LYS A 387 17.91 -18.96 -10.52
CA LYS A 387 18.94 -19.05 -11.56
C LYS A 387 19.42 -20.49 -11.74
N ASP A 388 19.70 -21.21 -10.64
CA ASP A 388 20.17 -22.59 -10.67
C ASP A 388 19.11 -23.56 -11.22
N HIS A 389 17.82 -23.24 -11.01
CA HIS A 389 16.69 -23.95 -11.60
C HIS A 389 16.32 -23.49 -13.03
N GLY A 390 17.08 -22.56 -13.61
CA GLY A 390 16.86 -22.04 -14.97
C GLY A 390 15.56 -21.25 -15.13
N LYS A 391 15.00 -20.73 -14.04
CA LYS A 391 13.80 -19.89 -14.05
C LYS A 391 14.22 -18.45 -14.19
N ARG A 392 13.53 -17.70 -15.05
CA ARG A 392 13.80 -16.27 -15.27
C ARG A 392 12.54 -15.41 -15.39
N LYS A 393 11.37 -16.04 -15.35
CA LYS A 393 10.08 -15.39 -15.59
C LYS A 393 9.16 -15.58 -14.39
N GLY A 394 8.61 -14.49 -13.86
CA GLY A 394 7.71 -14.48 -12.72
C GLY A 394 7.70 -13.15 -11.97
N ASP A 395 6.51 -12.70 -11.55
CA ASP A 395 6.34 -11.44 -10.83
C ASP A 395 7.01 -11.45 -9.46
N ASP A 396 7.14 -12.62 -8.84
CA ASP A 396 7.92 -12.83 -7.62
C ASP A 396 9.41 -12.57 -7.82
N LEU A 397 9.98 -13.00 -8.96
CA LEU A 397 11.37 -12.73 -9.31
C LEU A 397 11.55 -11.24 -9.60
N LEU A 398 10.59 -10.64 -10.30
CA LEU A 398 10.64 -9.23 -10.63
C LEU A 398 10.54 -8.34 -9.38
N ALA A 399 9.64 -8.65 -8.46
CA ALA A 399 9.53 -7.98 -7.16
C ALA A 399 10.81 -8.17 -6.32
N SER A 400 11.43 -9.35 -6.38
CA SER A 400 12.71 -9.63 -5.73
C SER A 400 13.83 -8.74 -6.29
N VAL A 401 13.95 -8.65 -7.62
CA VAL A 401 14.92 -7.76 -8.28
C VAL A 401 14.66 -6.31 -7.93
N ARG A 402 13.39 -5.88 -7.86
CA ARG A 402 13.02 -4.51 -7.50
C ARG A 402 13.53 -4.13 -6.12
N ILE A 403 13.30 -4.94 -5.10
CA ILE A 403 13.74 -4.65 -3.72
C ILE A 403 15.26 -4.59 -3.62
N VAL A 404 15.94 -5.55 -4.26
CA VAL A 404 17.40 -5.57 -4.32
C VAL A 404 17.91 -4.29 -4.99
N GLY A 405 17.34 -3.91 -6.13
CA GLY A 405 17.68 -2.67 -6.84
C GLY A 405 17.45 -1.43 -5.99
N SER A 406 16.28 -1.31 -5.36
CA SER A 406 15.94 -0.19 -4.47
C SER A 406 16.91 -0.05 -3.29
N TYR A 407 17.27 -1.15 -2.63
CA TYR A 407 18.19 -1.09 -1.50
C TYR A 407 19.63 -0.79 -1.91
N LEU A 408 20.13 -1.48 -2.93
CA LEU A 408 21.51 -1.33 -3.36
C LEU A 408 21.77 -0.01 -4.09
N ALA A 409 20.73 0.68 -4.57
CA ALA A 409 20.84 2.07 -5.01
C ALA A 409 21.36 2.98 -3.89
N GLU A 410 20.90 2.75 -2.65
CA GLU A 410 21.30 3.51 -1.46
C GLU A 410 22.59 2.96 -0.84
N VAL A 411 22.82 1.64 -0.93
CA VAL A 411 24.01 0.97 -0.36
C VAL A 411 24.71 0.08 -1.41
N PRO A 412 25.40 0.65 -2.41
CA PRO A 412 25.95 -0.11 -3.56
C PRO A 412 27.01 -1.14 -3.21
N CYS A 413 27.63 -1.01 -2.04
CA CYS A 413 28.67 -1.92 -1.56
C CYS A 413 28.11 -3.12 -0.78
N ALA A 414 26.83 -3.13 -0.41
CA ALA A 414 26.22 -4.25 0.30
C ALA A 414 26.14 -5.49 -0.60
N CYS A 415 26.37 -6.68 -0.01
CA CYS A 415 26.28 -7.97 -0.71
C CYS A 415 27.10 -8.07 -2.01
N ARG A 416 28.19 -7.30 -2.13
CA ARG A 416 28.96 -7.13 -3.38
C ARG A 416 29.29 -8.43 -4.11
N GLU A 417 29.76 -9.45 -3.38
CA GLU A 417 30.14 -10.74 -3.98
C GLU A 417 28.95 -11.41 -4.69
N LYS A 418 27.80 -11.55 -4.01
CA LYS A 418 26.58 -12.13 -4.59
C LYS A 418 26.05 -11.28 -5.75
N VAL A 419 26.07 -9.96 -5.61
CA VAL A 419 25.59 -9.05 -6.67
C VAL A 419 26.44 -9.19 -7.92
N ASN A 420 27.77 -9.27 -7.78
CA ASN A 420 28.67 -9.47 -8.93
C ASN A 420 28.36 -10.77 -9.68
N GLU A 421 28.02 -11.85 -8.95
CA GLU A 421 27.69 -13.16 -9.54
C GLU A 421 26.28 -13.23 -10.16
N LEU A 422 25.35 -12.43 -9.63
CA LEU A 422 23.93 -12.46 -10.00
C LEU A 422 23.50 -11.34 -10.95
N LEU A 423 24.27 -10.26 -11.12
CA LEU A 423 23.85 -9.08 -11.87
C LEU A 423 23.36 -9.42 -13.28
N GLY A 424 24.11 -10.25 -14.01
CA GLY A 424 23.71 -10.69 -15.36
C GLY A 424 22.39 -11.48 -15.38
N TYR A 425 22.13 -12.28 -14.34
CA TYR A 425 20.86 -13.01 -14.19
C TYR A 425 19.72 -12.05 -13.83
N MET A 426 19.92 -11.14 -12.89
CA MET A 426 18.91 -10.17 -12.46
C MET A 426 18.44 -9.29 -13.63
N LEU A 427 19.36 -8.87 -14.51
CA LEU A 427 19.05 -8.13 -15.73
C LEU A 427 18.29 -8.95 -16.79
N SER A 428 18.29 -10.27 -16.65
CA SER A 428 17.57 -11.19 -17.55
C SER A 428 16.19 -11.60 -17.03
N VAL A 429 15.81 -11.18 -15.82
CA VAL A 429 14.52 -11.50 -15.22
C VAL A 429 13.39 -10.76 -15.94
N GLU A 430 12.29 -11.45 -16.20
CA GLU A 430 11.10 -10.96 -16.90
C GLU A 430 9.85 -11.09 -16.01
N GLY A 431 8.94 -10.11 -16.06
CA GLY A 431 7.61 -10.22 -15.42
C GLY A 431 6.70 -11.23 -16.16
N GLU A 432 5.63 -11.72 -15.54
CA GLU A 432 4.74 -12.70 -16.19
C GLU A 432 4.11 -12.17 -17.48
N ASP A 433 3.65 -10.92 -17.45
CA ASP A 433 3.02 -10.22 -18.57
C ASP A 433 4.02 -9.53 -19.52
N GLU A 434 5.32 -9.73 -19.31
CA GLU A 434 6.35 -9.16 -20.16
C GLU A 434 6.54 -10.03 -21.41
N HIS A 435 6.23 -9.47 -22.58
CA HIS A 435 6.25 -10.17 -23.87
C HIS A 435 7.51 -9.90 -24.70
N SER A 436 8.23 -8.83 -24.38
CA SER A 436 9.46 -8.38 -25.03
C SER A 436 10.70 -8.74 -24.21
N SER A 437 11.88 -8.27 -24.63
CA SER A 437 13.11 -8.34 -23.83
C SER A 437 12.91 -7.75 -22.42
N PRO A 438 13.72 -8.18 -21.43
CA PRO A 438 13.67 -7.65 -20.07
C PRO A 438 13.76 -6.13 -20.04
N PHE A 439 12.73 -5.47 -19.52
CA PHE A 439 12.60 -4.03 -19.40
C PHE A 439 12.42 -3.60 -17.95
N TYR A 440 11.49 -4.23 -17.22
CA TYR A 440 11.19 -3.84 -15.84
C TYR A 440 12.36 -4.12 -14.89
N SER A 441 12.98 -5.29 -14.97
CA SER A 441 14.14 -5.65 -14.16
C SER A 441 15.32 -4.69 -14.39
N VAL A 442 15.58 -4.34 -15.65
CA VAL A 442 16.61 -3.36 -16.02
C VAL A 442 16.28 -2.00 -15.43
N THR A 443 15.04 -1.54 -15.57
CA THR A 443 14.57 -0.25 -15.01
C THR A 443 14.77 -0.17 -13.51
N PHE A 444 14.42 -1.22 -12.78
CA PHE A 444 14.61 -1.28 -11.33
C PHE A 444 16.07 -1.30 -10.89
N LEU A 445 16.98 -1.78 -11.74
CA LEU A 445 18.42 -1.83 -11.47
C LEU A 445 19.17 -0.58 -11.95
N LEU A 446 18.58 0.27 -12.79
CA LEU A 446 19.24 1.48 -13.28
C LEU A 446 19.86 2.35 -12.18
N PRO A 447 19.19 2.62 -11.03
CA PRO A 447 19.79 3.41 -9.96
C PRO A 447 21.07 2.76 -9.42
N LEU A 448 21.05 1.45 -9.17
CA LEU A 448 22.23 0.69 -8.76
C LEU A 448 23.33 0.76 -9.82
N LEU A 449 23.00 0.51 -11.09
CA LEU A 449 23.96 0.50 -12.19
C LEU A 449 24.65 1.86 -12.35
N CYS A 450 23.89 2.95 -12.24
CA CYS A 450 24.44 4.30 -12.27
C CYS A 450 25.45 4.51 -11.12
N GLN A 451 25.10 4.10 -9.90
CA GLN A 451 25.97 4.22 -8.73
C GLN A 451 27.26 3.40 -8.85
N ILE A 452 27.19 2.13 -9.26
CA ILE A 452 28.41 1.30 -9.37
C ILE A 452 29.32 1.76 -10.51
N THR A 453 28.76 2.26 -11.62
CA THR A 453 29.55 2.74 -12.79
C THR A 453 30.29 4.06 -12.52
N MET A 454 30.02 4.74 -11.40
CA MET A 454 30.86 5.87 -10.96
C MET A 454 32.32 5.44 -10.73
N ASN A 455 32.55 4.17 -10.37
CA ASN A 455 33.89 3.61 -10.15
C ASN A 455 34.34 2.68 -11.28
N THR A 456 35.65 2.52 -11.45
CA THR A 456 36.23 1.65 -12.50
C THR A 456 35.86 0.18 -12.30
N ASP A 457 35.94 -0.35 -11.06
CA ASP A 457 35.55 -1.74 -10.74
C ASP A 457 34.09 -2.04 -11.14
N GLY A 458 33.18 -1.09 -10.91
CA GLY A 458 31.79 -1.24 -11.31
C GLY A 458 31.59 -1.14 -12.82
N CYS A 459 32.38 -0.32 -13.52
CA CYS A 459 32.42 -0.34 -14.99
C CYS A 459 32.95 -1.66 -15.55
N GLU A 460 33.94 -2.31 -14.90
CA GLU A 460 34.43 -3.64 -15.29
C GLU A 460 33.32 -4.70 -15.13
N LEU A 461 32.59 -4.66 -14.02
CA LEU A 461 31.42 -5.53 -13.82
C LEU A 461 30.34 -5.26 -14.87
N PHE A 462 30.04 -3.99 -15.14
CA PHE A 462 29.05 -3.59 -16.13
C PHE A 462 29.43 -4.03 -17.56
N ALA A 463 30.73 -3.94 -17.90
CA ALA A 463 31.27 -4.35 -19.20
C ALA A 463 31.32 -5.88 -19.37
N SER A 464 31.61 -6.61 -18.28
CA SER A 464 31.71 -8.08 -18.29
C SER A 464 30.35 -8.79 -18.20
N THR A 465 29.32 -8.07 -17.74
CA THR A 465 27.93 -8.53 -17.76
C THR A 465 27.24 -8.01 -19.03
N ALA A 466 26.18 -8.66 -19.50
CA ALA A 466 25.40 -8.17 -20.66
C ALA A 466 24.64 -6.85 -20.39
N ALA A 467 25.03 -6.09 -19.37
CA ALA A 467 24.38 -4.90 -18.86
C ALA A 467 24.35 -3.75 -19.86
N PHE A 468 25.44 -3.52 -20.61
CA PHE A 468 25.44 -2.46 -21.64
C PHE A 468 24.31 -2.65 -22.67
N GLY A 469 24.16 -3.86 -23.21
CA GLY A 469 23.10 -4.17 -24.16
C GLY A 469 21.70 -4.06 -23.55
N ALA A 470 21.54 -4.51 -22.30
CA ALA A 470 20.28 -4.42 -21.56
C ALA A 470 19.88 -2.96 -21.30
N VAL A 471 20.79 -2.11 -20.81
CA VAL A 471 20.55 -0.68 -20.55
C VAL A 471 20.25 0.07 -21.84
N VAL A 472 20.97 -0.19 -22.93
CA VAL A 472 20.67 0.41 -24.23
C VAL A 472 19.29 -0.01 -24.74
N GLY A 473 18.93 -1.29 -24.63
CA GLY A 473 17.59 -1.78 -25.01
C GLY A 473 16.48 -1.11 -24.19
N CYS A 474 16.71 -0.95 -22.89
CA CYS A 474 15.80 -0.25 -21.98
C CYS A 474 15.65 1.23 -22.36
N LEU A 475 16.77 1.95 -22.55
CA LEU A 475 16.79 3.35 -22.96
C LEU A 475 16.00 3.58 -24.26
N ILE A 476 16.21 2.74 -25.27
CA ILE A 476 15.47 2.83 -26.55
C ILE A 476 13.96 2.65 -26.32
N SER A 477 13.58 1.71 -25.45
CA SER A 477 12.17 1.47 -25.13
C SER A 477 11.55 2.67 -24.42
N LEU A 478 12.27 3.29 -23.47
CA LEU A 478 11.85 4.52 -22.78
C LEU A 478 11.71 5.72 -23.73
N ILE A 479 12.66 5.89 -24.65
CA ILE A 479 12.59 6.96 -25.66
C ILE A 479 11.32 6.81 -26.51
N HIS A 480 11.00 5.59 -26.94
CA HIS A 480 9.80 5.34 -27.75
C HIS A 480 8.48 5.51 -26.96
N SER A 481 8.47 5.26 -25.64
CA SER A 481 7.28 5.44 -24.79
C SER A 481 7.06 6.88 -24.31
N SER A 482 8.13 7.69 -24.27
CA SER A 482 8.15 9.04 -23.69
C SER A 482 7.19 10.06 -24.32
N GLY A 483 6.61 9.76 -25.50
CA GLY A 483 5.58 10.60 -26.13
C GLY A 483 4.25 10.70 -25.35
N SER A 484 4.06 9.96 -24.25
CA SER A 484 2.78 9.88 -23.53
C SER A 484 2.83 10.06 -22.00
N ARG A 485 4.00 10.05 -21.34
CA ARG A 485 4.12 10.07 -19.88
C ARG A 485 5.22 11.02 -19.39
N THR A 486 4.86 11.95 -18.50
CA THR A 486 5.75 12.98 -17.91
C THR A 486 6.74 12.46 -16.86
N GLU A 487 6.62 11.22 -16.39
CA GLU A 487 7.48 10.62 -15.34
C GLU A 487 8.74 9.91 -15.89
N ASP A 488 8.82 9.66 -17.21
CA ASP A 488 9.89 8.84 -17.81
C ASP A 488 11.24 9.59 -17.94
N GLY A 489 11.25 10.92 -17.78
CA GLY A 489 12.43 11.76 -18.02
C GLY A 489 13.62 11.44 -17.12
N SER A 490 13.41 11.31 -15.81
CA SER A 490 14.49 11.01 -14.85
C SER A 490 15.13 9.64 -15.10
N THR A 491 14.32 8.65 -15.50
CA THR A 491 14.79 7.30 -15.79
C THR A 491 15.64 7.26 -17.07
N ILE A 492 15.26 8.05 -18.08
CA ILE A 492 16.04 8.21 -19.31
C ILE A 492 17.42 8.81 -18.99
N PHE A 493 17.48 9.88 -18.18
CA PHE A 493 18.76 10.47 -17.76
C PHE A 493 19.63 9.47 -17.00
N LEU A 494 19.04 8.69 -16.08
CA LEU A 494 19.77 7.67 -15.33
C LEU A 494 20.39 6.58 -16.23
N ALA A 495 19.67 6.16 -17.27
CA ALA A 495 20.21 5.24 -18.27
C ALA A 495 21.33 5.88 -19.10
N CYS A 496 21.17 7.14 -19.48
CA CYS A 496 22.21 7.92 -20.17
C CYS A 496 23.47 8.09 -19.30
N ASP A 497 23.33 8.45 -18.02
CA ASP A 497 24.43 8.60 -17.08
C ASP A 497 25.18 7.28 -16.87
N THR A 498 24.45 6.18 -16.75
CA THR A 498 25.04 4.82 -16.66
C THR A 498 25.90 4.50 -17.89
N ILE A 499 25.40 4.82 -19.10
CA ILE A 499 26.14 4.63 -20.35
C ILE A 499 27.34 5.60 -20.42
N LEU A 500 27.14 6.86 -20.07
CA LEU A 500 28.17 7.90 -20.10
C LEU A 500 29.34 7.55 -19.18
N ASN A 501 29.05 7.09 -17.96
CA ASN A 501 30.05 6.62 -16.99
C ASN A 501 30.95 5.53 -17.56
N LEU A 502 30.37 4.53 -18.25
CA LEU A 502 31.13 3.47 -18.91
C LEU A 502 32.00 4.04 -20.04
N LEU A 503 31.42 4.88 -20.91
CA LEU A 503 32.12 5.43 -22.07
C LEU A 503 33.32 6.30 -21.68
N LEU A 504 33.17 7.12 -20.63
CA LEU A 504 34.25 7.95 -20.08
C LEU A 504 35.41 7.11 -19.53
N LYS A 505 35.12 5.91 -19.01
CA LYS A 505 36.14 4.99 -18.46
C LYS A 505 36.52 3.87 -19.43
N ARG A 506 36.07 3.90 -20.69
CA ARG A 506 36.18 2.79 -21.67
C ARG A 506 37.59 2.23 -21.82
N GLU A 507 38.59 3.12 -21.83
CA GLU A 507 39.99 2.76 -22.06
C GLU A 507 40.60 2.04 -20.85
N GLN A 508 40.18 2.43 -19.64
CA GLN A 508 40.61 1.82 -18.39
C GLN A 508 40.07 0.39 -18.29
N VAL A 509 38.80 0.18 -18.67
CA VAL A 509 38.13 -1.13 -18.60
C VAL A 509 38.26 -1.98 -19.86
N ARG A 510 39.00 -1.49 -20.88
CA ARG A 510 39.20 -2.16 -22.19
C ARG A 510 37.88 -2.60 -22.86
N PHE A 511 36.86 -1.77 -22.77
CA PHE A 511 35.55 -2.06 -23.36
C PHE A 511 35.55 -1.85 -24.87
N SER A 512 35.08 -2.83 -25.65
CA SER A 512 34.92 -2.70 -27.11
C SER A 512 33.53 -2.18 -27.47
N LEU A 513 33.50 -1.23 -28.41
CA LEU A 513 32.28 -0.64 -28.96
C LEU A 513 31.72 -1.38 -30.19
N ASP A 514 32.30 -2.53 -30.56
CA ASP A 514 31.87 -3.37 -31.70
C ASP A 514 30.50 -4.07 -31.48
N ASN A 515 29.75 -3.64 -30.46
CA ASN A 515 28.44 -4.18 -30.10
C ASN A 515 27.33 -3.58 -30.99
N PRO A 516 26.39 -4.38 -31.52
CA PRO A 516 25.21 -3.87 -32.26
C PRO A 516 24.40 -2.82 -31.49
N SER A 517 24.43 -2.88 -30.16
CA SER A 517 23.78 -1.91 -29.26
C SER A 517 24.34 -0.49 -29.46
N THR A 518 25.62 -0.34 -29.77
CA THR A 518 26.26 0.95 -30.07
C THR A 518 25.60 1.63 -31.28
N ILE A 519 25.32 0.86 -32.33
CA ILE A 519 24.67 1.38 -33.55
C ILE A 519 23.22 1.78 -33.26
N LYS A 520 22.48 0.96 -32.51
CA LYS A 520 21.11 1.29 -32.10
C LYS A 520 21.04 2.54 -31.24
N LEU A 521 22.03 2.74 -30.37
CA LEU A 521 22.13 3.93 -29.51
C LEU A 521 22.36 5.20 -30.35
N LEU A 522 23.26 5.15 -31.35
CA LEU A 522 23.49 6.26 -32.30
C LEU A 522 22.25 6.60 -33.14
N GLN A 523 21.29 5.69 -33.28
CA GLN A 523 20.03 5.93 -33.97
C GLN A 523 18.98 6.57 -33.06
N ALA A 524 18.87 6.10 -31.83
CA ALA A 524 17.83 6.52 -30.90
C ALA A 524 18.08 7.90 -30.27
N LEU A 525 19.34 8.22 -29.94
CA LEU A 525 19.67 9.48 -29.27
C LEU A 525 19.34 10.74 -30.10
N PRO A 526 19.60 10.79 -31.42
CA PRO A 526 19.14 11.91 -32.25
C PRO A 526 17.62 12.10 -32.26
N SER A 527 16.83 11.01 -32.31
CA SER A 527 15.37 11.10 -32.25
C SER A 527 14.86 11.56 -30.89
N TRP A 528 15.51 11.15 -29.79
CA TRP A 528 15.17 11.63 -28.46
C TRP A 528 15.43 13.12 -28.29
N ALA A 529 16.47 13.65 -28.94
CA ALA A 529 16.81 15.07 -28.89
C ALA A 529 15.98 15.95 -29.85
N GLU A 530 15.09 15.39 -30.67
CA GLU A 530 14.28 16.14 -31.62
C GLU A 530 13.21 16.98 -30.88
N ALA A 531 13.32 18.31 -30.96
CA ALA A 531 12.49 19.27 -30.21
C ALA A 531 12.57 19.23 -28.67
N SER A 532 13.58 18.56 -28.10
CA SER A 532 13.84 18.50 -26.66
C SER A 532 14.63 19.71 -26.12
N ASP A 533 14.63 19.88 -24.80
CA ASP A 533 15.34 20.96 -24.10
C ASP A 533 16.88 20.85 -24.25
N PRO A 534 17.64 21.92 -23.92
CA PRO A 534 19.10 21.93 -24.02
C PRO A 534 19.81 20.77 -23.31
N SER A 535 19.32 20.35 -22.15
CA SER A 535 19.95 19.30 -21.34
C SER A 535 19.90 17.94 -22.04
N VAL A 536 18.76 17.61 -22.67
CA VAL A 536 18.59 16.41 -23.49
C VAL A 536 19.52 16.43 -24.70
N ILE A 537 19.63 17.57 -25.39
CA ILE A 537 20.53 17.73 -26.55
C ILE A 537 21.98 17.50 -26.12
N MET A 538 22.40 18.10 -25.00
CA MET A 538 23.77 17.99 -24.49
C MET A 538 24.10 16.56 -24.05
N MET A 539 23.20 15.89 -23.34
CA MET A 539 23.37 14.50 -22.92
C MET A 539 23.49 13.55 -24.13
N ALA A 540 22.54 13.63 -25.06
CA ALA A 540 22.54 12.82 -26.28
C ALA A 540 23.79 13.06 -27.14
N ALA A 541 24.21 14.32 -27.29
CA ALA A 541 25.41 14.67 -28.03
C ALA A 541 26.69 14.18 -27.34
N SER A 542 26.76 14.22 -26.01
CA SER A 542 27.94 13.75 -25.25
C SER A 542 28.19 12.27 -25.46
N ILE A 543 27.15 11.44 -25.31
CA ILE A 543 27.23 9.99 -25.56
C ILE A 543 27.62 9.71 -27.01
N CYS A 544 26.95 10.36 -27.97
CA CYS A 544 27.27 10.20 -29.39
C CYS A 544 28.72 10.62 -29.70
N SER A 545 29.21 11.72 -29.13
CA SER A 545 30.58 12.22 -29.33
C SER A 545 31.62 11.20 -28.88
N LEU A 546 31.44 10.60 -27.71
CA LEU A 546 32.35 9.57 -27.19
C LEU A 546 32.35 8.31 -28.07
N ILE A 547 31.20 7.92 -28.62
CA ILE A 547 31.12 6.77 -29.54
C ILE A 547 31.80 7.08 -30.88
N LEU A 548 31.54 8.25 -31.46
CA LEU A 548 32.12 8.69 -32.72
C LEU A 548 33.65 8.76 -32.65
N ASP A 549 34.20 9.12 -31.49
CA ASP A 549 35.63 9.15 -31.25
C ASP A 549 36.34 7.79 -31.45
N SER A 550 35.61 6.67 -31.33
CA SER A 550 36.14 5.32 -31.60
C SER A 550 35.88 4.80 -33.02
N SER A 551 35.25 5.59 -33.89
CA SER A 551 34.81 5.14 -35.22
C SER A 551 35.23 6.12 -36.33
N CYS A 552 34.76 5.86 -37.55
CA CYS A 552 34.83 6.77 -38.68
C CYS A 552 33.59 6.64 -39.56
N GLU A 553 33.34 7.64 -40.41
CA GLU A 553 32.13 7.70 -41.22
C GLU A 553 31.99 6.49 -42.16
N GLU A 554 33.10 6.06 -42.79
CA GLU A 554 33.11 4.88 -43.66
C GLU A 554 32.76 3.60 -42.91
N ALA A 555 33.23 3.45 -41.67
CA ALA A 555 32.96 2.26 -40.86
C ALA A 555 31.48 2.20 -40.49
N LEU A 556 30.89 3.32 -40.07
CA LEU A 556 29.46 3.38 -39.76
C LEU A 556 28.59 3.11 -40.99
N LEU A 557 28.89 3.72 -42.14
CA LEU A 557 28.09 3.52 -43.36
C LEU A 557 28.20 2.12 -43.97
N ARG A 558 29.23 1.35 -43.61
CA ARG A 558 29.35 -0.07 -43.99
C ARG A 558 28.50 -0.99 -43.10
N HIS A 559 28.04 -0.52 -41.94
CA HIS A 559 27.22 -1.32 -41.04
C HIS A 559 25.80 -1.49 -41.61
N PRO A 560 25.24 -2.71 -41.68
CA PRO A 560 23.97 -2.98 -42.35
C PRO A 560 22.79 -2.19 -41.76
N ASP A 561 22.81 -1.98 -40.45
CA ASP A 561 21.73 -1.26 -39.76
C ASP A 561 21.89 0.27 -39.81
N PHE A 562 23.00 0.82 -40.30
CA PHE A 562 23.26 2.26 -40.27
C PHE A 562 23.22 2.89 -41.67
N ASN A 563 22.35 3.89 -41.86
CA ASN A 563 22.12 4.51 -43.17
C ASN A 563 22.41 6.02 -43.17
N THR A 564 22.30 6.64 -44.35
CA THR A 564 22.55 8.08 -44.52
C THR A 564 21.57 8.96 -43.74
N ALA A 565 20.33 8.52 -43.50
CA ALA A 565 19.37 9.29 -42.70
C ALA A 565 19.83 9.38 -41.23
N ASN A 566 20.37 8.30 -40.67
CA ASN A 566 20.96 8.29 -39.33
C ASN A 566 22.14 9.28 -39.23
N LEU A 567 23.01 9.29 -40.25
CA LEU A 567 24.12 10.24 -40.32
C LEU A 567 23.65 11.71 -40.38
N ILE A 568 22.58 11.98 -41.11
CA ILE A 568 21.95 13.31 -41.17
C ILE A 568 21.40 13.70 -39.80
N ALA A 569 20.67 12.81 -39.12
CA ALA A 569 20.13 13.06 -37.79
C ALA A 569 21.24 13.37 -36.77
N LEU A 570 22.33 12.59 -36.77
CA LEU A 570 23.52 12.85 -35.95
C LEU A 570 24.17 14.20 -36.29
N SER A 571 24.25 14.55 -37.57
CA SER A 571 24.80 15.84 -38.00
C SER A 571 23.99 17.02 -37.43
N HIS A 572 22.66 16.90 -37.43
CA HIS A 572 21.78 17.91 -36.85
C HIS A 572 21.87 17.98 -35.32
N LEU A 573 21.97 16.83 -34.64
CA LEU A 573 22.21 16.77 -33.19
C LEU A 573 23.50 17.50 -32.82
N MET A 574 24.62 17.19 -33.49
CA MET A 574 25.94 17.79 -33.23
C MET A 574 25.96 19.29 -33.52
N LYS A 575 25.29 19.73 -34.60
CA LYS A 575 25.14 21.16 -34.89
C LYS A 575 24.40 21.88 -33.78
N ARG A 576 23.28 21.32 -33.31
CA ARG A 576 22.46 21.92 -32.26
C ARG A 576 23.23 22.00 -30.94
N SER A 577 23.91 20.93 -30.52
CA SER A 577 24.67 20.92 -29.26
C SER A 577 25.81 21.95 -29.25
N LEU A 578 26.54 22.10 -30.35
CA LEU A 578 27.62 23.09 -30.47
C LEU A 578 27.11 24.53 -30.54
N VAL A 579 25.96 24.78 -31.16
CA VAL A 579 25.31 26.11 -31.14
C VAL A 579 24.82 26.46 -29.74
N THR A 580 24.17 25.53 -29.06
CA THR A 580 23.76 25.70 -27.65
C THR A 580 24.95 25.99 -26.75
N SER A 581 26.07 25.29 -26.95
CA SER A 581 27.31 25.52 -26.21
C SER A 581 27.91 26.93 -26.44
N GLY A 582 27.64 27.56 -27.59
CA GLY A 582 28.11 28.91 -27.91
C GLY A 582 27.20 30.05 -27.42
N LEU A 583 25.91 29.80 -27.19
CA LEU A 583 24.92 30.81 -26.77
C LEU A 583 24.99 31.12 -25.26
N ASP A 584 25.26 30.12 -24.43
CA ASP A 584 25.32 30.29 -22.96
C ASP A 584 26.61 30.94 -22.45
N VAL A 585 27.65 31.06 -23.29
CA VAL A 585 28.85 31.86 -22.95
C VAL A 585 28.51 33.35 -22.83
N MET A 586 27.34 33.78 -23.33
CA MET A 586 26.91 35.19 -23.29
C MET A 586 25.87 35.51 -22.20
N MET A 587 25.31 34.53 -21.48
CA MET A 587 24.26 34.76 -20.48
C MET A 587 24.41 33.85 -19.25
N SER A 588 24.79 34.47 -18.12
CA SER A 588 24.63 34.05 -16.71
C SER A 588 25.70 33.16 -16.03
N ASP A 589 26.02 33.60 -14.80
CA ASP A 589 26.89 32.98 -13.77
C ASP A 589 26.21 31.80 -13.03
N ASP A 590 25.01 31.38 -13.46
CA ASP A 590 24.23 30.30 -12.83
C ASP A 590 23.98 29.18 -13.85
N THR A 591 24.88 28.19 -13.92
CA THR A 591 24.64 26.75 -14.27
C THR A 591 25.97 26.03 -14.51
N ASN A 592 26.65 25.66 -13.42
CA ASN A 592 27.89 24.89 -13.47
C ASN A 592 27.68 23.39 -13.76
N SER A 593 26.44 22.92 -13.93
CA SER A 593 26.08 21.49 -14.02
C SER A 593 26.26 20.87 -15.42
N GLU A 594 26.34 21.68 -16.47
CA GLU A 594 26.50 21.18 -17.86
C GLU A 594 27.89 21.43 -18.45
N ALA A 595 28.81 22.03 -17.68
CA ALA A 595 30.15 22.38 -18.15
C ALA A 595 30.92 21.14 -18.66
N ASP A 596 30.84 20.03 -17.92
CA ASP A 596 31.50 18.78 -18.27
C ASP A 596 30.97 18.18 -19.58
N LEU A 597 29.65 18.20 -19.79
CA LEU A 597 29.03 17.73 -21.03
C LEU A 597 29.46 18.57 -22.24
N ARG A 598 29.58 19.89 -22.06
CA ARG A 598 30.09 20.80 -23.11
C ARG A 598 31.54 20.51 -23.45
N GLU A 599 32.38 20.27 -22.45
CA GLU A 599 33.77 19.89 -22.67
C GLU A 599 33.85 18.57 -23.45
N ILE A 600 33.05 17.56 -23.10
CA ILE A 600 32.99 16.27 -23.82
C ILE A 600 32.61 16.47 -25.31
N VAL A 601 31.60 17.29 -25.58
CA VAL A 601 31.13 17.53 -26.97
C VAL A 601 32.17 18.32 -27.77
N THR A 602 32.72 19.40 -27.21
CA THR A 602 33.66 20.30 -27.92
C THR A 602 35.03 19.67 -28.14
N SER A 603 35.59 19.00 -27.12
CA SER A 603 36.86 18.27 -27.22
C SER A 603 36.71 17.06 -28.16
N GLY A 604 35.62 16.32 -28.04
CA GLY A 604 35.31 15.19 -28.90
C GLY A 604 35.19 15.62 -30.36
N TYR A 605 34.39 16.65 -30.67
CA TYR A 605 34.27 17.16 -32.04
C TYR A 605 35.63 17.50 -32.65
N SER A 606 36.51 18.15 -31.88
CA SER A 606 37.87 18.46 -32.33
C SER A 606 38.72 17.22 -32.61
N SER A 607 38.51 16.11 -31.88
CA SER A 607 39.21 14.83 -32.05
C SER A 607 38.72 14.04 -33.28
N TRP A 608 37.41 13.99 -33.53
CA TRP A 608 36.84 13.10 -34.54
C TRP A 608 36.29 13.78 -35.80
N ALA A 609 36.10 15.10 -35.84
CA ALA A 609 35.44 15.77 -36.97
C ALA A 609 36.05 15.46 -38.34
N ASP A 610 37.38 15.33 -38.45
CA ASP A 610 38.05 15.02 -39.71
C ASP A 610 37.75 13.60 -40.23
N ARG A 611 37.37 12.67 -39.33
CA ARG A 611 36.92 11.31 -39.67
C ARG A 611 35.45 11.27 -40.11
N PHE A 612 34.72 12.38 -39.99
CA PHE A 612 33.29 12.52 -40.29
C PHE A 612 32.99 13.75 -41.17
N PRO A 613 33.41 13.74 -42.44
CA PRO A 613 33.30 14.90 -43.34
C PRO A 613 31.87 15.41 -43.55
N HIS A 614 30.83 14.55 -43.52
CA HIS A 614 29.45 15.00 -43.66
C HIS A 614 28.98 15.77 -42.42
N ILE A 615 29.30 15.29 -41.22
CA ILE A 615 28.96 15.96 -39.96
C ILE A 615 29.67 17.32 -39.91
N LYS A 616 30.98 17.33 -40.18
CA LYS A 616 31.81 18.56 -40.20
C LYS A 616 31.20 19.63 -41.11
N LYS A 617 30.81 19.25 -42.33
CA LYS A 617 30.18 20.16 -43.30
C LYS A 617 28.85 20.73 -42.82
N VAL A 618 28.06 20.00 -42.04
CA VAL A 618 26.78 20.48 -41.50
C VAL A 618 26.99 21.41 -40.31
N VAL A 619 27.95 21.10 -39.43
CA VAL A 619 28.28 21.89 -38.24
C VAL A 619 28.92 23.22 -38.61
N GLU A 620 29.81 23.26 -39.60
CA GLU A 620 30.52 24.47 -40.04
C GLU A 620 29.69 25.41 -40.94
N ARG A 621 28.47 24.98 -41.32
CA ARG A 621 27.48 25.78 -42.07
C ARG A 621 26.45 26.36 -41.13
#